data_AF-A0A7T1Y2N2-F1
#
_entry.id   AF-A0A7T1Y2N2-F1
#
_cell.length_a   1.000
_cell.length_b   1.000
_cell.length_c   1.000
_cell.angle_alpha   90.00
_cell.angle_beta   90.00
_cell.angle_gamma   90.00
#
_symmetry.space_group_name_H-M   'P 1'
#
loop_
_entity.id
_entity.type
_entity.pdbx_description
1 polymer ?
#
loop_
_entity_poly.entity_id
_entity_poly.type
_entity_poly.pdbx_seq_one_letter_code
_entity_poly.pdbx_strand_id
1 'polypeptide(L)'
;MFSEAKEHAPGHLHHLFADPYSAFDNLAVERQLHLRVALQALVGEPLVNGRLTLRVIHGWENGGFEPADLAHADYRIASLDDLARISSDHQRAIDGAAPLPRDDASLLAAPLADAIAAAEAKGQALDEETRTIPARWPAFDQGLTLYTFFKVYHRLTYGEDDSYRSIQCRTAEGPREIHEFHLEEGEFAVIRPADDASGDSVLALHVSQLEPVRMLLEACRL
;
A
#
# COMPACT_ATOMS: atom_id res chain seq x y z
N MET A 1 15.92 12.97 15.78
CA MET A 1 14.56 13.04 16.32
C MET A 1 13.66 12.40 15.29
N PHE A 2 13.32 11.13 15.49
CA PHE A 2 12.57 10.32 14.52
C PHE A 2 11.18 10.95 14.33
N SER A 3 10.86 11.46 13.14
CA SER A 3 9.48 11.87 12.84
C SER A 3 8.69 10.59 12.55
N GLU A 4 8.08 10.06 13.60
CA GLU A 4 7.42 8.76 13.68
C GLU A 4 6.48 8.47 12.50
N ALA A 5 6.63 7.30 11.88
CA ALA A 5 5.49 6.61 11.31
C ALA A 5 4.65 6.09 12.49
N LYS A 6 3.41 6.54 12.59
CA LYS A 6 2.51 6.14 13.67
C LYS A 6 1.54 5.11 13.15
N GLU A 7 1.72 3.87 13.58
CA GLU A 7 0.71 2.83 13.40
C GLU A 7 -0.47 3.12 14.33
N HIS A 8 -1.67 2.78 13.88
CA HIS A 8 -2.92 3.09 14.57
C HIS A 8 -3.14 4.60 14.81
N ALA A 9 -2.63 5.43 13.90
CA ALA A 9 -2.85 6.87 13.96
C ALA A 9 -4.27 7.23 13.50
N PRO A 10 -4.94 8.20 14.16
CA PRO A 10 -6.18 8.78 13.66
C PRO A 10 -6.00 9.26 12.21
N GLY A 11 -7.03 9.03 11.42
CA GLY A 11 -6.95 9.12 9.97
C GLY A 11 -8.27 9.58 9.34
N HIS A 12 -8.36 9.63 8.01
CA HIS A 12 -9.58 9.98 7.28
C HIS A 12 -10.79 9.18 7.75
N LEU A 13 -10.63 7.87 7.94
CA LEU A 13 -11.70 7.00 8.42
C LEU A 13 -12.13 7.30 9.86
N HIS A 14 -11.29 7.92 10.69
CA HIS A 14 -11.68 8.36 12.03
C HIS A 14 -12.61 9.60 12.01
N HIS A 15 -12.72 10.28 10.86
CA HIS A 15 -13.74 11.31 10.66
C HIS A 15 -15.08 10.72 10.19
N LEU A 16 -15.07 9.48 9.70
CA LEU A 16 -16.25 8.79 9.15
C LEU A 16 -16.85 7.78 10.14
N PHE A 17 -16.02 7.17 10.99
CA PHE A 17 -16.40 6.13 11.94
C PHE A 17 -16.00 6.50 13.36
N ALA A 18 -16.85 6.16 14.34
CA ALA A 18 -16.54 6.35 15.75
C ALA A 18 -15.40 5.42 16.23
N ASP A 19 -15.34 4.21 15.68
CA ASP A 19 -14.27 3.24 15.92
C ASP A 19 -13.96 2.49 14.62
N PRO A 20 -13.04 3.00 13.78
CA PRO A 20 -12.72 2.37 12.51
C PRO A 20 -11.98 1.02 12.67
N TYR A 21 -11.35 0.74 13.81
CA TYR A 21 -10.59 -0.50 14.00
C TYR A 21 -11.50 -1.72 14.22
N SER A 22 -12.70 -1.53 14.76
CA SER A 22 -13.71 -2.59 14.88
C SER A 22 -14.79 -2.54 13.79
N ALA A 23 -14.85 -1.45 13.02
CA ALA A 23 -15.88 -1.21 12.01
C ALA A 23 -15.91 -2.26 10.88
N PHE A 24 -14.77 -2.92 10.63
CA PHE A 24 -14.58 -3.86 9.54
C PHE A 24 -14.46 -5.32 9.99
N ASP A 25 -14.58 -5.59 11.28
CA ASP A 25 -14.54 -6.94 11.82
C ASP A 25 -15.70 -7.80 11.32
N ASN A 26 -15.46 -9.10 11.13
CA ASN A 26 -16.46 -10.04 10.61
C ASN A 26 -17.74 -10.11 11.44
N LEU A 27 -17.68 -9.72 12.72
CA LEU A 27 -18.83 -9.70 13.63
C LEU A 27 -19.56 -8.34 13.67
N ALA A 28 -19.06 -7.32 12.99
CA ALA A 28 -19.69 -6.01 12.94
C ALA A 28 -20.98 -6.06 12.10
N VAL A 29 -22.10 -5.70 12.71
CA VAL A 29 -23.44 -5.77 12.08
C VAL A 29 -23.53 -4.92 10.80
N GLU A 30 -22.87 -3.77 10.81
CA GLU A 30 -22.90 -2.80 9.71
C GLU A 30 -21.65 -2.87 8.80
N ARG A 31 -20.83 -3.92 8.93
CA ARG A 31 -19.56 -4.10 8.21
C ARG A 31 -19.65 -3.78 6.72
N GLN A 32 -20.67 -4.30 6.03
CA GLN A 32 -20.85 -4.08 4.59
C GLN A 32 -21.18 -2.62 4.24
N LEU A 33 -21.94 -1.93 5.10
CA LEU A 33 -22.20 -0.49 4.94
C LEU A 33 -20.92 0.31 5.20
N HIS A 34 -20.16 -0.04 6.24
CA HIS A 34 -18.89 0.61 6.56
C HIS A 34 -17.88 0.44 5.43
N LEU A 35 -17.73 -0.76 4.88
CA LEU A 35 -16.86 -1.02 3.73
C LEU A 35 -17.23 -0.15 2.54
N ARG A 36 -18.52 -0.07 2.22
CA ARG A 36 -19.00 0.80 1.14
C ARG A 36 -18.63 2.27 1.37
N VAL A 37 -18.88 2.79 2.57
CA VAL A 37 -18.57 4.21 2.90
C VAL A 37 -17.08 4.46 2.84
N ALA A 38 -16.27 3.57 3.41
CA ALA A 38 -14.81 3.68 3.41
C ALA A 38 -14.25 3.63 1.98
N LEU A 39 -14.68 2.65 1.17
CA LEU A 39 -14.22 2.48 -0.20
C LEU A 39 -14.68 3.60 -1.13
N GLN A 40 -15.88 4.16 -0.90
CA GLN A 40 -16.32 5.36 -1.62
C GLN A 40 -15.38 6.55 -1.36
N ALA A 41 -15.03 6.80 -0.10
CA ALA A 41 -14.16 7.91 0.26
C ALA A 41 -12.69 7.69 -0.18
N LEU A 42 -12.19 6.47 -0.02
CA LEU A 42 -10.78 6.16 -0.26
C LEU A 42 -10.44 5.82 -1.71
N VAL A 43 -11.37 5.20 -2.45
CA VAL A 43 -11.14 4.68 -3.81
C VAL A 43 -12.06 5.37 -4.82
N GLY A 44 -13.37 5.42 -4.54
CA GLY A 44 -14.36 5.99 -5.46
C GLY A 44 -14.13 7.46 -5.78
N GLU A 45 -13.92 8.29 -4.76
CA GLU A 45 -13.66 9.72 -4.95
C GLU A 45 -12.38 9.98 -5.76
N PRO A 46 -11.21 9.39 -5.45
CA PRO A 46 -10.03 9.51 -6.33
C PRO A 46 -10.26 8.97 -7.74
N LEU A 47 -10.98 7.86 -7.90
CA LEU A 47 -11.24 7.24 -9.21
C LEU A 47 -12.04 8.18 -10.13
N VAL A 48 -13.18 8.70 -9.66
CA VAL A 48 -14.05 9.61 -10.44
C VAL A 48 -13.35 10.92 -10.78
N ASN A 49 -12.43 11.37 -9.92
CA ASN A 49 -11.62 12.56 -10.17
C ASN A 49 -10.38 12.28 -11.05
N GLY A 50 -10.19 11.05 -11.52
CA GLY A 50 -9.03 10.66 -12.32
C GLY A 50 -7.72 10.87 -11.57
N ARG A 51 -7.71 10.59 -10.25
CA ARG A 51 -6.62 10.75 -9.26
C ARG A 51 -6.18 9.45 -8.60
N LEU A 52 -6.62 8.31 -9.13
CA LEU A 52 -6.30 7.00 -8.58
C LEU A 52 -5.28 6.25 -9.46
N THR A 53 -4.19 5.84 -8.85
CA THR A 53 -3.23 4.88 -9.43
C THR A 53 -3.43 3.52 -8.78
N LEU A 54 -3.58 2.48 -9.59
CA LEU A 54 -3.49 1.09 -9.13
C LEU A 54 -2.03 0.66 -9.14
N ARG A 55 -1.52 0.19 -8.01
CA ARG A 55 -0.21 -0.43 -7.86
C ARG A 55 -0.36 -1.92 -7.64
N VAL A 56 0.07 -2.71 -8.60
CA VAL A 56 0.08 -4.17 -8.49
C VAL A 56 1.48 -4.62 -8.10
N ILE A 57 1.63 -5.21 -6.92
CA ILE A 57 2.90 -5.78 -6.45
C ILE A 57 2.92 -7.30 -6.67
N HIS A 58 4.11 -7.83 -6.92
CA HIS A 58 4.41 -9.26 -6.98
C HIS A 58 5.90 -9.47 -6.64
N GLY A 59 6.35 -10.71 -6.62
CA GLY A 59 7.63 -11.02 -6.02
C GLY A 59 7.49 -11.30 -4.53
N TRP A 60 8.64 -11.47 -3.87
CA TRP A 60 8.71 -11.95 -2.48
C TRP A 60 7.99 -13.27 -2.22
N GLU A 61 7.62 -14.06 -3.24
CA GLU A 61 7.01 -15.35 -2.96
C GLU A 61 8.00 -16.28 -2.24
N ASN A 62 7.49 -17.19 -1.41
CA ASN A 62 8.28 -18.17 -0.65
C ASN A 62 9.13 -17.62 0.52
N GLY A 63 8.71 -16.51 1.15
CA GLY A 63 9.40 -15.99 2.35
C GLY A 63 10.54 -15.02 2.03
N GLY A 64 10.63 -14.54 0.78
CA GLY A 64 11.56 -13.49 0.39
C GLY A 64 11.18 -12.12 0.97
N PHE A 65 12.17 -11.27 1.15
CA PHE A 65 11.99 -9.89 1.62
C PHE A 65 13.08 -8.95 1.10
N GLU A 66 13.89 -9.39 0.13
CA GLU A 66 14.95 -8.59 -0.46
C GLU A 66 14.33 -7.42 -1.26
N PRO A 67 14.63 -6.15 -0.94
CA PRO A 67 14.00 -4.99 -1.59
C PRO A 67 14.06 -4.98 -3.12
N ALA A 68 15.08 -5.59 -3.73
CA ALA A 68 15.24 -5.68 -5.18
C ALA A 68 14.30 -6.70 -5.84
N ASP A 69 13.82 -7.68 -5.07
CA ASP A 69 12.93 -8.76 -5.54
C ASP A 69 11.45 -8.36 -5.48
N LEU A 70 11.11 -7.23 -4.86
CA LEU A 70 9.75 -6.68 -4.90
C LEU A 70 9.52 -5.98 -6.24
N ALA A 71 8.77 -6.62 -7.12
CA ALA A 71 8.37 -6.07 -8.39
C ALA A 71 7.00 -5.40 -8.28
N HIS A 72 6.74 -4.44 -9.17
CA HIS A 72 5.45 -3.77 -9.24
C HIS A 72 5.18 -3.21 -10.63
N ALA A 73 3.92 -2.91 -10.91
CA ALA A 73 3.50 -2.08 -12.04
C ALA A 73 2.41 -1.09 -11.59
N ASP A 74 2.58 0.18 -11.96
CA ASP A 74 1.63 1.24 -11.66
C ASP A 74 0.76 1.59 -12.88
N TYR A 75 -0.55 1.68 -12.66
CA TYR A 75 -1.54 1.97 -13.71
C TYR A 75 -2.42 3.14 -13.29
N ARG A 76 -2.50 4.18 -14.11
CA ARG A 76 -3.55 5.19 -13.95
C ARG A 76 -4.88 4.58 -14.38
N ILE A 77 -5.86 4.54 -13.47
CA ILE A 77 -7.19 4.01 -13.75
C ILE A 77 -8.24 5.11 -13.61
N ALA A 78 -9.25 5.08 -14.47
CA ALA A 78 -10.37 6.01 -14.46
C ALA A 78 -11.73 5.30 -14.30
N SER A 79 -11.74 3.97 -14.32
CA SER A 79 -12.94 3.14 -14.21
C SER A 79 -12.64 1.75 -13.64
N LEU A 80 -13.68 1.04 -13.19
CA LEU A 80 -13.57 -0.38 -12.87
C LEU A 80 -13.30 -1.25 -14.11
N ASP A 81 -13.67 -0.79 -15.31
CA ASP A 81 -13.33 -1.46 -16.56
C ASP A 81 -11.81 -1.47 -16.82
N ASP A 82 -11.10 -0.41 -16.40
CA ASP A 82 -9.64 -0.39 -16.44
C ASP A 82 -9.04 -1.45 -15.51
N LEU A 83 -9.56 -1.56 -14.28
CA LEU A 83 -9.15 -2.58 -13.33
C LEU A 83 -9.44 -3.99 -13.86
N ALA A 84 -10.60 -4.23 -14.46
CA ALA A 84 -10.97 -5.51 -15.05
C ALA A 84 -10.02 -5.92 -16.19
N ARG A 85 -9.65 -4.96 -17.05
CA ARG A 85 -8.67 -5.16 -18.12
C ARG A 85 -7.29 -5.52 -17.54
N ILE A 86 -6.80 -4.74 -16.57
CA ILE A 86 -5.51 -5.00 -15.92
C ILE A 86 -5.49 -6.37 -15.23
N SER A 87 -6.59 -6.72 -14.55
CA SER A 87 -6.76 -8.04 -13.92
C SER A 87 -6.68 -9.17 -14.93
N SER A 88 -7.37 -9.02 -16.07
CA SER A 88 -7.34 -9.99 -17.17
C SER A 88 -5.94 -10.11 -17.80
N ASP A 89 -5.20 -9.00 -17.91
CA ASP A 89 -3.84 -8.99 -18.47
C ASP A 89 -2.87 -9.76 -17.57
N HIS A 90 -2.93 -9.56 -16.26
CA HIS A 90 -2.12 -10.32 -15.30
C HIS A 90 -2.52 -11.80 -15.27
N GLN A 91 -3.82 -12.11 -15.28
CA GLN A 91 -4.28 -13.49 -15.31
C GLN A 91 -3.78 -14.23 -16.55
N ARG A 92 -3.83 -13.59 -17.73
CA ARG A 92 -3.27 -14.16 -18.96
C ARG A 92 -1.76 -14.41 -18.87
N ALA A 93 -1.01 -13.51 -18.22
CA ALA A 93 0.41 -13.71 -18.00
C ALA A 93 0.67 -14.92 -17.07
N ILE A 94 -0.10 -15.06 -15.99
CA ILE A 94 -0.03 -16.19 -15.06
C ILE A 94 -0.36 -17.50 -15.78
N ASP A 95 -1.50 -17.57 -16.46
CA ASP A 95 -1.97 -18.77 -17.17
C ASP A 95 -1.00 -19.19 -18.28
N GLY A 96 -0.35 -18.21 -18.92
CA GLY A 96 0.65 -18.41 -19.96
C GLY A 96 2.06 -18.65 -19.45
N ALA A 97 2.30 -18.65 -18.13
CA ALA A 97 3.64 -18.65 -17.53
C ALA A 97 4.58 -17.59 -18.13
N ALA A 98 4.02 -16.45 -18.52
CA ALA A 98 4.76 -15.31 -19.02
C ALA A 98 5.23 -14.43 -17.85
N PRO A 99 6.30 -13.64 -18.02
CA PRO A 99 6.70 -12.65 -17.03
C PRO A 99 5.54 -11.70 -16.72
N LEU A 100 5.28 -11.47 -15.43
CA LEU A 100 4.31 -10.47 -14.99
C LEU A 100 4.79 -9.06 -15.39
N PRO A 101 3.87 -8.14 -15.71
CA PRO A 101 4.20 -6.74 -15.93
C PRO A 101 5.00 -6.16 -14.75
N ARG A 102 6.01 -5.37 -15.05
CA ARG A 102 6.80 -4.64 -14.05
C ARG A 102 7.35 -3.34 -14.61
N ASP A 103 7.39 -2.33 -13.76
CA ASP A 103 8.11 -1.08 -14.00
C ASP A 103 9.59 -1.27 -13.66
N ASP A 104 10.45 -0.47 -14.30
CA ASP A 104 11.90 -0.51 -14.08
C ASP A 104 12.32 0.10 -12.74
N ALA A 105 11.51 1.04 -12.23
CA ALA A 105 11.76 1.63 -10.92
C ALA A 105 11.51 0.59 -9.81
N SER A 106 12.32 0.61 -8.76
CA SER A 106 12.06 -0.22 -7.57
C SER A 106 11.26 0.56 -6.54
N LEU A 107 10.33 -0.10 -5.83
CA LEU A 107 9.60 0.52 -4.72
C LEU A 107 10.46 0.77 -3.48
N LEU A 108 11.47 -0.09 -3.23
CA LEU A 108 12.27 -0.06 -2.02
C LEU A 108 13.78 -0.02 -2.27
N ALA A 109 14.32 -0.80 -3.21
CA ALA A 109 15.77 -0.95 -3.37
C ALA A 109 16.53 0.36 -3.69
N ALA A 110 16.15 1.06 -4.76
CA ALA A 110 16.74 2.34 -5.14
C ALA A 110 16.47 3.44 -4.10
N PRO A 111 15.23 3.62 -3.59
CA PRO A 111 14.99 4.53 -2.47
C PRO A 111 15.83 4.25 -1.22
N LEU A 112 16.09 2.97 -0.90
CA LEU A 112 16.97 2.57 0.19
C LEU A 112 18.43 2.92 -0.09
N ALA A 113 18.93 2.61 -1.30
CA ALA A 113 20.28 2.96 -1.71
C ALA A 113 20.51 4.48 -1.65
N ASP A 114 19.55 5.27 -2.12
CA ASP A 114 19.59 6.73 -2.07
C ASP A 114 19.60 7.26 -0.63
N ALA A 115 18.77 6.68 0.25
CA ALA A 115 18.71 7.07 1.66
C ALA A 115 20.02 6.73 2.40
N ILE A 116 20.60 5.56 2.14
CA ILE A 116 21.90 5.14 2.67
C ILE A 116 23.00 6.10 2.20
N ALA A 117 23.08 6.37 0.89
CA ALA A 117 24.08 7.27 0.31
C ALA A 117 23.95 8.69 0.90
N ALA A 118 22.73 9.18 1.09
CA ALA A 118 22.48 10.48 1.71
C ALA A 118 22.89 10.52 3.19
N ALA A 119 22.69 9.43 3.95
CA ALA A 119 23.13 9.33 5.34
C ALA A 119 24.66 9.32 5.44
N GLU A 120 25.33 8.54 4.60
CA GLU A 120 26.79 8.49 4.54
C GLU A 120 27.41 9.83 4.12
N ALA A 121 26.80 10.53 3.15
CA ALA A 121 27.22 11.87 2.75
C ALA A 121 27.10 12.90 3.89
N LYS A 122 26.23 12.66 4.87
CA LYS A 122 26.11 13.47 6.10
C LYS A 122 27.08 13.02 7.21
N GLY A 123 27.95 12.06 6.94
CA GLY A 123 28.93 11.51 7.89
C GLY A 123 28.37 10.45 8.83
N GLN A 124 27.17 9.92 8.58
CA GLN A 124 26.62 8.79 9.35
C GLN A 124 27.21 7.48 8.83
N ALA A 125 28.00 6.79 9.65
CA ALA A 125 28.48 5.45 9.32
C ALA A 125 27.37 4.41 9.56
N LEU A 126 26.99 3.69 8.51
CA LEU A 126 26.01 2.61 8.57
C LEU A 126 26.71 1.25 8.44
N ASP A 127 26.51 0.38 9.44
CA ASP A 127 26.98 -1.00 9.39
C ASP A 127 26.15 -1.85 8.43
N GLU A 128 26.66 -3.04 8.08
CA GLU A 128 26.03 -3.94 7.12
C GLU A 128 24.63 -4.36 7.55
N GLU A 129 24.43 -4.60 8.85
CA GLU A 129 23.13 -4.95 9.41
C GLU A 129 22.12 -3.82 9.22
N THR A 130 22.52 -2.56 9.37
CA THR A 130 21.65 -1.40 9.15
C THR A 130 21.34 -1.20 7.66
N ARG A 131 22.22 -1.61 6.76
CA ARG A 131 21.97 -1.59 5.31
C ARG A 131 20.95 -2.65 4.88
N THR A 132 21.02 -3.83 5.50
CA THR A 132 20.32 -5.02 5.01
C THR A 132 19.08 -5.41 5.80
N ILE A 133 19.00 -5.09 7.09
CA ILE A 133 17.88 -5.51 7.96
C ILE A 133 16.83 -4.41 8.02
N PRO A 134 15.59 -4.63 7.50
CA PRO A 134 14.55 -3.60 7.44
C PRO A 134 14.21 -2.97 8.79
N ALA A 135 14.19 -3.77 9.86
CA ALA A 135 13.93 -3.30 11.22
C ALA A 135 14.96 -2.27 11.74
N ARG A 136 16.13 -2.15 11.10
CA ARG A 136 17.18 -1.17 11.44
C ARG A 136 17.12 0.10 10.61
N TRP A 137 16.40 0.12 9.50
CA TRP A 137 16.31 1.30 8.64
C TRP A 137 15.83 2.57 9.36
N PRO A 138 14.96 2.52 10.39
CA PRO A 138 14.60 3.72 11.13
C PRO A 138 15.80 4.52 11.70
N ALA A 139 17.00 3.94 11.79
CA ALA A 139 18.21 4.59 12.29
C ALA A 139 18.76 5.75 11.42
N PHE A 140 18.30 5.94 10.19
CA PHE A 140 18.75 7.02 9.31
C PHE A 140 17.57 7.78 8.65
N ASP A 141 17.86 8.97 8.12
CA ASP A 141 16.86 9.82 7.46
C ASP A 141 16.17 9.06 6.31
N GLN A 142 14.84 9.19 6.21
CA GLN A 142 13.96 8.42 5.29
C GLN A 142 13.84 6.92 5.57
N GLY A 143 14.71 6.34 6.38
CA GLY A 143 14.69 4.90 6.66
C GLY A 143 13.45 4.42 7.43
N LEU A 144 12.83 5.28 8.25
CA LEU A 144 11.54 4.95 8.88
C LEU A 144 10.41 4.85 7.85
N THR A 145 10.35 5.77 6.88
CA THR A 145 9.36 5.73 5.80
C THR A 145 9.57 4.49 4.93
N LEU A 146 10.81 4.14 4.61
CA LEU A 146 11.14 2.90 3.90
C LEU A 146 10.70 1.66 4.68
N TYR A 147 10.96 1.62 5.98
CA TYR A 147 10.52 0.52 6.84
C TYR A 147 8.99 0.41 6.89
N THR A 148 8.27 1.54 6.92
CA THR A 148 6.81 1.54 6.85
C THR A 148 6.29 0.91 5.57
N PHE A 149 6.78 1.35 4.40
CA PHE A 149 6.36 0.76 3.13
C PHE A 149 6.77 -0.71 2.99
N PHE A 150 7.94 -1.07 3.51
CA PHE A 150 8.34 -2.47 3.61
C PHE A 150 7.30 -3.30 4.38
N LYS A 151 6.88 -2.86 5.57
CA LYS A 151 5.84 -3.56 6.35
C LYS A 151 4.52 -3.65 5.59
N VAL A 152 4.08 -2.58 4.95
CA VAL A 152 2.84 -2.56 4.16
C VAL A 152 2.90 -3.60 3.03
N TYR A 153 3.93 -3.54 2.18
CA TYR A 153 4.06 -4.51 1.08
C TYR A 153 4.21 -5.94 1.58
N HIS A 154 4.95 -6.15 2.68
CA HIS A 154 5.11 -7.46 3.28
C HIS A 154 3.76 -8.03 3.74
N ARG A 155 2.92 -7.23 4.41
CA ARG A 155 1.58 -7.67 4.83
C ARG A 155 0.61 -7.86 3.67
N LEU A 156 0.76 -7.12 2.57
CA LEU A 156 -0.03 -7.37 1.36
C LEU A 156 0.39 -8.66 0.63
N THR A 157 1.64 -9.10 0.76
CA THR A 157 2.12 -10.36 0.19
C THR A 157 1.78 -11.57 1.06
N TYR A 158 1.87 -11.43 2.39
CA TYR A 158 1.79 -12.56 3.32
C TYR A 158 0.55 -12.59 4.22
N GLY A 159 -0.30 -11.57 4.15
CA GLY A 159 -1.43 -11.39 5.05
C GLY A 159 -1.04 -10.81 6.40
N GLU A 160 -2.06 -10.53 7.21
CA GLU A 160 -1.98 -9.95 8.54
C GLU A 160 -3.27 -10.31 9.32
N ASP A 161 -3.18 -10.38 10.64
CA ASP A 161 -4.31 -10.78 11.50
C ASP A 161 -5.29 -9.63 11.79
N ASP A 162 -4.80 -8.38 11.82
CA ASP A 162 -5.64 -7.21 12.08
C ASP A 162 -6.41 -6.78 10.82
N SER A 163 -7.75 -6.73 10.93
CA SER A 163 -8.68 -6.44 9.82
C SER A 163 -8.45 -5.09 9.15
N TYR A 164 -8.01 -4.09 9.93
CA TYR A 164 -7.75 -2.74 9.46
C TYR A 164 -6.62 -2.06 10.23
N ARG A 165 -5.76 -1.32 9.53
CA ARG A 165 -4.74 -0.44 10.11
C ARG A 165 -4.74 0.93 9.43
N SER A 166 -4.43 1.95 10.22
CA SER A 166 -4.19 3.32 9.74
C SER A 166 -2.76 3.71 10.08
N ILE A 167 -2.00 4.19 9.11
CA ILE A 167 -0.63 4.63 9.29
C ILE A 167 -0.49 6.05 8.75
N GLN A 168 0.15 6.93 9.54
CA GLN A 168 0.64 8.21 9.03
C GLN A 168 2.15 8.15 8.86
N CYS A 169 2.66 8.59 7.70
CA CYS A 169 4.09 8.71 7.44
C CYS A 169 4.41 9.96 6.61
N ARG A 170 5.69 10.32 6.51
CA ARG A 170 6.14 11.44 5.67
C ARG A 170 7.00 10.92 4.52
N THR A 171 6.55 11.18 3.31
CA THR A 171 7.27 10.87 2.06
C THR A 171 7.96 12.11 1.51
N ALA A 172 8.77 11.95 0.46
CA ALA A 172 9.35 13.07 -0.28
C ALA A 172 8.28 14.00 -0.89
N GLU A 173 7.10 13.45 -1.22
CA GLU A 173 5.96 14.17 -1.78
C GLU A 173 5.08 14.85 -0.72
N GLY A 174 5.39 14.59 0.57
CA GLY A 174 4.66 15.15 1.71
C GLY A 174 4.08 14.10 2.65
N PRO A 175 3.29 14.55 3.65
CA PRO A 175 2.57 13.68 4.56
C PRO A 175 1.60 12.76 3.83
N ARG A 176 1.65 11.47 4.17
CA ARG A 176 0.78 10.43 3.62
C ARG A 176 0.06 9.70 4.74
N GLU A 177 -1.12 9.23 4.39
CA GLU A 177 -1.93 8.33 5.17
C GLU A 177 -2.07 7.01 4.40
N ILE A 178 -1.93 5.89 5.10
CA ILE A 178 -2.05 4.55 4.54
C ILE A 178 -3.13 3.81 5.31
N HIS A 179 -4.14 3.36 4.58
CA HIS A 179 -5.23 2.53 5.08
C HIS A 179 -5.02 1.10 4.60
N GLU A 180 -4.65 0.18 5.49
CA GLU A 180 -4.50 -1.24 5.17
C GLU A 180 -5.77 -1.98 5.54
N PHE A 181 -6.26 -2.80 4.62
CA PHE A 181 -7.42 -3.67 4.79
C PHE A 181 -6.99 -5.11 4.60
N HIS A 182 -7.24 -5.94 5.60
CA HIS A 182 -6.99 -7.39 5.59
C HIS A 182 -8.31 -8.11 5.84
N LEU A 183 -9.11 -8.21 4.79
CA LEU A 183 -10.51 -8.64 4.86
C LEU A 183 -10.69 -9.98 4.15
N GLU A 184 -11.75 -10.70 4.52
CA GLU A 184 -12.16 -11.91 3.79
C GLU A 184 -12.44 -11.65 2.30
N GLU A 185 -12.92 -10.44 1.95
CA GLU A 185 -13.21 -10.02 0.58
C GLU A 185 -11.96 -9.66 -0.23
N GLY A 186 -10.83 -9.40 0.42
CA GLY A 186 -9.58 -9.04 -0.25
C GLY A 186 -8.65 -8.22 0.64
N GLU A 187 -7.36 -8.25 0.27
CA GLU A 187 -6.29 -7.53 0.96
C GLU A 187 -5.71 -6.43 0.07
N PHE A 188 -5.66 -5.20 0.58
CA PHE A 188 -5.16 -4.04 -0.15
C PHE A 188 -4.83 -2.89 0.80
N ALA A 189 -4.07 -1.92 0.31
CA ALA A 189 -3.82 -0.67 0.98
C ALA A 189 -4.20 0.53 0.11
N VAL A 190 -4.72 1.58 0.72
CA VAL A 190 -4.92 2.88 0.06
C VAL A 190 -3.96 3.89 0.67
N ILE A 191 -3.03 4.39 -0.14
CA ILE A 191 -2.10 5.46 0.20
C ILE A 191 -2.68 6.77 -0.33
N ARG A 192 -3.02 7.70 0.55
CA ARG A 192 -3.57 9.01 0.19
C ARG A 192 -2.72 10.15 0.75
N PRO A 193 -2.77 11.36 0.17
CA PRO A 193 -2.29 12.54 0.85
C PRO A 193 -2.98 12.68 2.22
N ALA A 194 -2.22 13.01 3.27
CA ALA A 194 -2.83 13.27 4.58
C ALA A 194 -3.58 14.62 4.58
N ASP A 195 -4.58 14.75 5.46
CA ASP A 195 -5.41 15.95 5.59
C ASP A 195 -6.09 16.38 4.26
N ASP A 196 -6.25 17.70 4.05
CA ASP A 196 -6.78 18.34 2.83
C ASP A 196 -5.70 18.50 1.74
N ALA A 197 -4.56 17.81 1.86
CA ALA A 197 -3.50 17.92 0.87
C ALA A 197 -3.98 17.40 -0.49
N SER A 198 -3.73 18.17 -1.55
CA SER A 198 -4.01 17.73 -2.91
C SER A 198 -2.93 16.75 -3.38
N GLY A 199 -3.34 15.65 -3.98
CA GLY A 199 -2.43 14.71 -4.62
C GLY A 199 -3.17 13.49 -5.13
N ASP A 200 -2.41 12.59 -5.75
CA ASP A 200 -2.92 11.31 -6.19
C ASP A 200 -2.94 10.31 -5.03
N SER A 201 -3.94 9.43 -5.08
CA SER A 201 -4.05 8.25 -4.23
C SER A 201 -3.54 7.02 -4.97
N VAL A 202 -3.00 6.07 -4.21
CA VAL A 202 -2.55 4.77 -4.73
C VAL A 202 -3.36 3.67 -4.06
N LEU A 203 -4.04 2.85 -4.86
CA LEU A 203 -4.59 1.56 -4.44
C LEU A 203 -3.50 0.51 -4.67
N ALA A 204 -2.85 0.04 -3.61
CA ALA A 204 -1.80 -0.97 -3.67
C ALA A 204 -2.34 -2.34 -3.26
N LEU A 205 -2.05 -3.37 -4.05
CA LEU A 205 -2.46 -4.74 -3.78
C LEU A 205 -1.48 -5.74 -4.37
N HIS A 206 -1.41 -6.93 -3.79
CA HIS A 206 -0.66 -8.04 -4.37
C HIS A 206 -1.40 -8.60 -5.61
N VAL A 207 -0.69 -9.14 -6.59
CA VAL A 207 -1.27 -9.64 -7.84
C VAL A 207 -2.40 -10.67 -7.62
N SER A 208 -2.33 -11.47 -6.55
CA SER A 208 -3.40 -12.41 -6.17
C SER A 208 -4.71 -11.74 -5.72
N GLN A 209 -4.66 -10.46 -5.37
CA GLN A 209 -5.78 -9.66 -4.85
C GLN A 209 -6.49 -8.85 -5.94
N LEU A 210 -6.01 -8.89 -7.19
CA LEU A 210 -6.63 -8.15 -8.31
C LEU A 210 -8.13 -8.48 -8.47
N GLU A 211 -8.44 -9.77 -8.56
CA GLU A 211 -9.82 -10.23 -8.75
C GLU A 211 -10.69 -10.07 -7.47
N PRO A 212 -10.25 -10.48 -6.27
CA PRO A 212 -10.99 -10.24 -5.03
C PRO A 212 -11.34 -8.76 -4.82
N VAL A 213 -10.36 -7.87 -4.97
CA VAL A 213 -10.57 -6.43 -4.77
C VAL A 213 -11.48 -5.86 -5.86
N ARG A 214 -11.35 -6.30 -7.12
CA ARG A 214 -12.29 -5.91 -8.18
C ARG A 214 -13.73 -6.25 -7.80
N MET A 215 -13.98 -7.49 -7.38
CA MET A 215 -15.32 -7.94 -6.95
C MET A 215 -15.84 -7.13 -5.76
N LEU A 216 -14.98 -6.82 -4.79
CA LEU A 216 -15.34 -5.98 -3.64
C LEU A 216 -15.76 -4.57 -4.06
N LEU A 217 -14.99 -3.92 -4.95
CA LEU A 217 -15.29 -2.58 -5.44
C LEU A 217 -16.62 -2.56 -6.25
N GLU A 218 -16.88 -3.60 -7.05
CA GLU A 218 -18.14 -3.78 -7.77
C GLU A 218 -19.34 -3.96 -6.82
N ALA A 219 -19.17 -4.77 -5.77
CA ALA A 219 -20.21 -4.97 -4.76
C ALA A 219 -20.56 -3.66 -4.03
N CYS A 220 -19.56 -2.81 -3.81
CA CYS A 220 -19.74 -1.47 -3.24
C CYS A 220 -20.39 -0.48 -4.22
N ARG A 221 -20.47 -0.82 -5.52
CA ARG A 221 -20.97 0.01 -6.63
C ARG A 221 -20.17 1.29 -6.83
N LEU A 222 -18.85 1.15 -6.88
CA LEU A 222 -17.94 2.21 -7.32
C LEU A 222 -17.90 2.35 -8.84
#